data_AF-A0A7S4ATH5-F1
#
_entry.id   AF-A0A7S4ATH5-F1
#
_cell.length_a   1.000
_cell.length_b   1.000
_cell.length_c   1.000
_cell.angle_alpha   90.00
_cell.angle_beta   90.00
_cell.angle_gamma   90.00
#
_symmetry.space_group_name_H-M   'P 1'
#
loop_
_entity.id
_entity.type
_entity.pdbx_description
1 polymer ?
#
loop_
_entity_poly.entity_id
_entity_poly.type
_entity_poly.pdbx_seq_one_letter_code
_entity_poly.pdbx_strand_id
1 'polypeptide(L)'
;MFNSYSFFLAIVVIACLFLTTSDAFSTQPLPQAACASRQQHQRSATHSSLYATKGDASLKRVAEEDEGVPIPFLDRSENSFIECYADSIITVDGIEYTIGVPCDYCVALCYFEGENLLPVELNDDLMNDIFPIAENIVEEEFEEELTLQRTPQTLTLVGELEDDDEELDDDDDDDDDDGSDEEEVEVLMTFDHRGKEFNLVRLLDPVLLVGKPDPERADLRVLLTPKESEKIMPILEKTFLTYHDDVLP
;
A
#
# COMPACT_ATOMS: atom_id res chain seq x y z
N MET A 1 -1.52 -20.13 3.36
CA MET A 1 -2.60 -19.71 4.27
C MET A 1 -2.28 -18.27 4.61
N PHE A 2 -2.98 -17.29 4.02
CA PHE A 2 -2.72 -15.89 4.36
C PHE A 2 -3.32 -15.62 5.73
N ASN A 3 -2.46 -15.26 6.69
CA ASN A 3 -2.82 -15.04 8.08
C ASN A 3 -3.68 -13.77 8.17
N SER A 4 -4.83 -13.80 8.85
CA SER A 4 -5.71 -12.63 8.92
C SER A 4 -5.04 -11.41 9.57
N TYR A 5 -3.99 -11.61 10.37
CA TYR A 5 -3.20 -10.54 10.98
C TYR A 5 -2.27 -9.82 9.99
N SER A 6 -1.67 -10.55 9.05
CA SER A 6 -0.81 -10.03 7.97
C SER A 6 -1.56 -9.07 7.04
N PHE A 7 -2.85 -9.35 6.79
CA PHE A 7 -3.71 -8.43 6.03
C PHE A 7 -4.01 -7.13 6.80
N PHE A 8 -4.19 -7.21 8.13
CA PHE A 8 -4.39 -6.03 8.98
C PHE A 8 -3.12 -5.16 9.01
N LEU A 9 -1.92 -5.74 9.00
CA LEU A 9 -0.67 -4.97 8.99
C LEU A 9 -0.43 -4.31 7.62
N ALA A 10 -0.63 -5.03 6.51
CA ALA A 10 -0.54 -4.48 5.16
C ALA A 10 -1.54 -3.32 4.94
N ILE A 11 -2.75 -3.43 5.49
CA ILE A 11 -3.73 -2.32 5.50
C ILE A 11 -3.32 -1.22 6.46
N VAL A 12 -2.71 -1.52 7.61
CA VAL A 12 -2.26 -0.50 8.57
C VAL A 12 -1.09 0.30 8.01
N VAL A 13 -0.16 -0.28 7.23
CA VAL A 13 0.88 0.48 6.53
C VAL A 13 0.23 1.43 5.52
N ILE A 14 -0.74 0.95 4.73
CA ILE A 14 -1.51 1.80 3.81
C ILE A 14 -2.30 2.89 4.57
N ALA A 15 -2.96 2.55 5.67
CA ALA A 15 -3.76 3.49 6.47
C ALA A 15 -2.87 4.51 7.18
N CYS A 16 -1.72 4.13 7.72
CA CYS A 16 -0.76 5.05 8.34
C CYS A 16 -0.16 6.01 7.29
N LEU A 17 0.12 5.55 6.07
CA LEU A 17 0.57 6.42 4.97
C LEU A 17 -0.50 7.42 4.48
N PHE A 18 -1.79 7.14 4.70
CA PHE A 18 -2.89 8.03 4.29
C PHE A 18 -3.52 8.87 5.40
N LEU A 19 -3.30 8.57 6.68
CA LEU A 19 -4.02 9.20 7.80
C LEU A 19 -3.32 10.39 8.49
N THR A 20 -2.08 10.73 8.15
CA THR A 20 -1.35 11.86 8.78
C THR A 20 -1.34 13.13 7.92
N THR A 21 -2.52 13.60 7.49
CA THR A 21 -2.70 15.04 7.19
C THR A 21 -3.89 15.60 7.95
N SER A 22 -3.69 15.94 9.22
CA SER A 22 -4.65 16.76 9.96
C SER A 22 -3.94 17.60 11.00
N ASP A 23 -3.45 18.76 10.55
CA ASP A 23 -3.07 19.85 11.45
C ASP A 23 -4.20 20.87 11.63
N ALA A 24 -4.17 21.44 12.83
CA ALA A 24 -5.25 22.08 13.54
C ALA A 24 -5.55 23.55 13.17
N PHE A 25 -6.77 23.98 13.55
CA PHE A 25 -7.18 25.32 13.98
C PHE A 25 -7.18 26.53 12.99
N SER A 26 -8.38 27.06 12.66
CA SER A 26 -8.91 28.32 13.25
C SER A 26 -9.86 29.14 12.34
N THR A 27 -11.07 29.36 12.88
CA THR A 27 -11.97 30.55 12.79
C THR A 27 -12.68 30.97 11.49
N GLN A 28 -14.02 30.83 11.55
CA GLN A 28 -15.08 31.52 10.79
C GLN A 28 -15.15 33.04 11.09
N PRO A 29 -15.73 33.92 10.21
CA PRO A 29 -17.21 34.01 10.02
C PRO A 29 -17.78 34.36 8.62
N LEU A 30 -19.07 33.98 8.45
CA LEU A 30 -20.10 34.35 7.44
C LEU A 30 -20.40 35.89 7.39
N PRO A 31 -21.30 36.49 6.52
CA PRO A 31 -22.48 35.92 5.80
C PRO A 31 -22.91 36.54 4.42
N GLN A 32 -24.07 36.05 3.91
CA GLN A 32 -25.11 36.68 3.02
C GLN A 32 -25.13 36.27 1.52
N ALA A 33 -26.13 35.48 1.06
CA ALA A 33 -27.51 35.80 0.57
C ALA A 33 -27.53 36.25 -0.92
N ALA A 34 -28.45 35.96 -1.86
CA ALA A 34 -29.77 35.33 -1.95
C ALA A 34 -30.04 34.93 -3.45
N CYS A 35 -30.91 33.97 -3.81
CA CYS A 35 -32.29 34.14 -4.34
C CYS A 35 -32.50 33.58 -5.79
N ALA A 36 -33.51 32.68 -5.95
CA ALA A 36 -34.48 32.46 -7.06
C ALA A 36 -33.99 32.30 -8.54
N SER A 37 -34.60 31.55 -9.48
CA SER A 37 -35.86 30.78 -9.60
C SER A 37 -35.90 29.98 -10.93
N ARG A 38 -36.39 28.73 -10.86
CA ARG A 38 -37.47 28.11 -11.68
C ARG A 38 -37.49 28.27 -13.21
N GLN A 39 -37.41 27.14 -13.94
CA GLN A 39 -38.45 26.74 -14.92
C GLN A 39 -38.41 25.25 -15.26
N GLN A 40 -39.61 24.68 -15.38
CA GLN A 40 -39.94 23.26 -15.59
C GLN A 40 -40.05 22.93 -17.08
N HIS A 41 -39.67 21.71 -17.47
CA HIS A 41 -40.38 20.99 -18.53
C HIS A 41 -40.52 19.52 -18.17
N GLN A 42 -41.78 19.08 -18.06
CA GLN A 42 -42.23 17.71 -17.83
C GLN A 42 -42.21 16.94 -19.15
N ARG A 43 -41.78 15.67 -19.12
CA ARG A 43 -42.51 14.56 -19.77
C ARG A 43 -42.36 13.26 -18.98
N SER A 44 -43.52 12.72 -18.62
CA SER A 44 -43.88 11.40 -18.08
C SER A 44 -43.15 10.21 -18.72
N ALA A 45 -43.11 8.99 -18.17
CA ALA A 45 -43.31 8.40 -16.84
C ALA A 45 -43.06 6.90 -17.06
N THR A 46 -42.27 6.26 -16.21
CA THR A 46 -42.41 4.83 -15.90
C THR A 46 -42.04 4.63 -14.44
N HIS A 47 -43.03 4.15 -13.68
CA HIS A 47 -42.93 3.83 -12.26
C HIS A 47 -42.02 2.63 -12.02
N SER A 48 -41.47 2.58 -10.81
CA SER A 48 -40.90 1.42 -10.09
C SER A 48 -39.64 0.81 -10.70
N SER A 49 -38.49 0.71 -10.02
CA SER A 49 -38.31 0.40 -8.61
C SER A 49 -37.03 1.04 -8.09
N LEU A 50 -37.13 1.86 -7.04
CA LEU A 50 -36.00 2.21 -6.21
C LEU A 50 -35.67 0.98 -5.34
N TYR A 51 -34.82 0.11 -5.87
CA TYR A 51 -33.92 -0.64 -5.02
C TYR A 51 -32.57 0.05 -5.14
N ALA A 52 -32.23 0.86 -4.13
CA ALA A 52 -30.83 1.05 -3.81
C ALA A 52 -30.33 -0.31 -3.35
N THR A 53 -29.81 -1.11 -4.28
CA THR A 53 -29.03 -2.30 -3.96
C THR A 53 -27.83 -1.79 -3.19
N LYS A 54 -27.79 -2.16 -1.90
CA LYS A 54 -26.62 -2.10 -1.04
C LYS A 54 -25.45 -2.66 -1.86
N GLY A 55 -24.44 -1.84 -2.14
CA GLY A 55 -23.40 -2.08 -3.15
C GLY A 55 -22.91 -3.53 -3.11
N ASP A 56 -23.10 -4.23 -4.22
CA ASP A 56 -22.68 -5.62 -4.41
C ASP A 56 -21.22 -5.56 -4.83
N ALA A 57 -20.31 -5.57 -3.84
CA ALA A 57 -18.90 -5.69 -4.10
C ALA A 57 -18.59 -7.16 -4.41
N SER A 58 -17.97 -7.44 -5.56
CA SER A 58 -17.57 -8.80 -5.93
C SER A 58 -16.06 -8.84 -6.14
N LEU A 59 -15.38 -9.70 -5.37
CA LEU A 59 -13.95 -9.99 -5.52
C LEU A 59 -13.78 -11.22 -6.42
N LYS A 60 -12.83 -11.17 -7.34
CA LYS A 60 -12.47 -12.27 -8.23
C LYS A 60 -10.96 -12.38 -8.33
N ARG A 61 -10.46 -13.61 -8.42
CA ARG A 61 -9.08 -13.90 -8.83
C ARG A 61 -8.86 -13.40 -10.26
N VAL A 62 -7.64 -12.96 -10.55
CA VAL A 62 -7.20 -12.61 -11.90
C VAL A 62 -7.23 -13.85 -12.80
N ALA A 63 -7.44 -13.66 -14.10
CA ALA A 63 -7.44 -14.76 -15.06
C ALA A 63 -6.03 -15.33 -15.22
N GLU A 64 -5.90 -16.63 -15.49
CA GLU A 64 -4.59 -17.32 -15.63
C GLU A 64 -3.70 -16.69 -16.71
N GLU A 65 -4.30 -16.05 -17.72
CA GLU A 65 -3.60 -15.36 -18.81
C GLU A 65 -2.98 -14.01 -18.40
N ASP A 66 -3.47 -13.41 -17.32
CA ASP A 66 -3.01 -12.13 -16.77
C ASP A 66 -2.16 -12.31 -15.50
N GLU A 67 -2.08 -13.54 -14.97
CA GLU A 67 -1.27 -13.88 -13.79
C GLU A 67 0.23 -13.74 -14.10
N GLY A 68 0.97 -13.07 -13.22
CA GLY A 68 2.41 -12.83 -13.42
C GLY A 68 2.75 -11.85 -14.56
N VAL A 69 1.76 -11.14 -15.10
CA VAL A 69 2.00 -10.06 -16.09
C VAL A 69 2.17 -8.74 -15.34
N PRO A 70 3.33 -8.04 -15.47
CA PRO A 70 3.54 -6.74 -14.84
C PRO A 70 2.58 -5.68 -15.39
N ILE A 71 1.94 -4.93 -14.49
CA ILE A 71 1.05 -3.82 -14.80
C ILE A 71 1.56 -2.57 -14.09
N PRO A 72 1.72 -1.42 -14.77
CA PRO A 72 2.14 -0.20 -14.10
C PRO A 72 0.98 0.43 -13.32
N PHE A 73 1.22 0.71 -12.05
CA PHE A 73 0.37 1.46 -11.15
C PHE A 73 0.92 2.89 -11.04
N LEU A 74 0.24 3.83 -11.71
CA LEU A 74 0.65 5.20 -11.89
C LEU A 74 0.15 6.08 -10.74
N ASP A 75 1.07 6.81 -10.11
CA ASP A 75 0.75 8.00 -9.31
C ASP A 75 0.71 9.23 -10.22
N ARG A 76 -0.48 9.79 -10.42
CA ARG A 76 -0.67 10.99 -11.26
C ARG A 76 -0.20 12.28 -10.59
N SER A 77 -0.06 12.29 -9.27
CA SER A 77 0.37 13.49 -8.53
C SER A 77 1.88 13.70 -8.64
N GLU A 78 2.65 12.62 -8.55
CA GLU A 78 4.10 12.63 -8.63
C GLU A 78 4.65 12.27 -10.02
N ASN A 79 3.77 11.78 -10.92
CA ASN A 79 4.14 11.30 -12.25
C ASN A 79 5.21 10.19 -12.18
N SER A 80 5.05 9.29 -11.22
CA SER A 80 5.85 8.10 -10.95
C SER A 80 4.96 6.86 -11.06
N PHE A 81 5.55 5.66 -11.15
CA PHE A 81 4.82 4.41 -11.20
C PHE A 81 5.54 3.30 -10.45
N ILE A 82 4.80 2.25 -10.11
CA ILE A 82 5.32 0.98 -9.59
C ILE A 82 4.74 -0.16 -10.42
N GLU A 83 5.57 -1.14 -10.76
CA GLU A 83 5.09 -2.34 -11.46
C GLU A 83 4.49 -3.31 -10.44
N CYS A 84 3.31 -3.85 -10.75
CA CYS A 84 2.65 -4.80 -9.90
C CYS A 84 2.13 -5.98 -10.70
N TYR A 85 2.15 -7.16 -10.09
CA TYR A 85 1.36 -8.30 -10.53
C TYR A 85 -0.05 -8.16 -10.00
N ALA A 86 -1.05 -8.36 -10.86
CA ALA A 86 -2.44 -8.36 -10.42
C ALA A 86 -2.72 -9.63 -9.60
N ASP A 87 -3.16 -9.46 -8.36
CA ASP A 87 -3.61 -10.56 -7.48
C ASP A 87 -5.11 -10.81 -7.67
N SER A 88 -5.89 -9.73 -7.59
CA SER A 88 -7.35 -9.81 -7.62
C SER A 88 -8.00 -8.57 -8.21
N ILE A 89 -9.25 -8.72 -8.64
CA ILE A 89 -10.09 -7.64 -9.17
C ILE A 89 -11.34 -7.55 -8.30
N ILE A 90 -11.64 -6.34 -7.84
CA ILE A 90 -12.87 -6.04 -7.12
C ILE A 90 -13.71 -5.04 -7.92
N THR A 91 -15.00 -5.32 -8.07
CA THR A 91 -15.95 -4.38 -8.68
C THR A 91 -16.74 -3.69 -7.58
N VAL A 92 -16.67 -2.36 -7.50
CA VAL A 92 -17.44 -1.54 -6.56
C VAL A 92 -18.19 -0.48 -7.34
N ASP A 93 -19.52 -0.44 -7.17
CA ASP A 93 -20.41 0.50 -7.89
C ASP A 93 -20.21 0.51 -9.42
N GLY A 94 -19.86 -0.64 -10.00
CA GLY A 94 -19.61 -0.81 -11.43
C GLY A 94 -18.23 -0.35 -11.92
N ILE A 95 -17.35 0.07 -11.02
CA ILE A 95 -15.95 0.37 -11.31
C ILE A 95 -15.09 -0.83 -10.90
N GLU A 96 -14.25 -1.29 -11.81
CA GLU A 96 -13.27 -2.34 -11.52
C GLU A 96 -12.01 -1.72 -10.92
N TYR A 97 -11.55 -2.29 -9.82
CA TYR A 97 -10.32 -1.96 -9.14
C TYR A 97 -9.44 -3.20 -9.17
N THR A 98 -8.20 -3.03 -9.59
CA THR A 98 -7.16 -4.06 -9.54
C THR A 98 -6.39 -3.90 -8.24
N ILE A 99 -6.23 -5.02 -7.55
CA ILE A 99 -5.39 -5.18 -6.38
C ILE A 99 -4.11 -5.84 -6.86
N GLY A 100 -2.99 -5.14 -6.71
CA GLY A 100 -1.69 -5.58 -7.17
C GLY A 100 -0.71 -5.75 -6.04
N VAL A 101 0.25 -6.65 -6.23
CA VAL A 101 1.43 -6.79 -5.39
C VAL A 101 2.62 -6.25 -6.20
N PRO A 102 3.47 -5.38 -5.63
CA PRO A 102 4.70 -4.94 -6.29
C PRO A 102 5.53 -6.10 -6.84
N CYS A 103 6.13 -5.90 -8.02
CA CYS A 103 6.93 -6.93 -8.67
C CYS A 103 8.27 -7.17 -7.95
N ASP A 104 8.78 -6.15 -7.27
CA ASP A 104 10.06 -6.13 -6.56
C ASP A 104 9.86 -6.02 -5.04
N TYR A 105 10.95 -6.13 -4.28
CA TYR A 105 10.91 -6.16 -2.82
C TYR A 105 10.46 -4.83 -2.23
N CYS A 106 9.41 -4.85 -1.43
CA CYS A 106 8.98 -3.70 -0.65
C CYS A 106 9.89 -3.56 0.57
N VAL A 107 10.47 -2.37 0.75
CA VAL A 107 11.39 -2.09 1.85
C VAL A 107 10.96 -0.83 2.61
N ALA A 108 11.45 -0.69 3.82
CA ALA A 108 11.22 0.49 4.65
C ALA A 108 12.53 0.93 5.32
N LEU A 109 12.68 2.25 5.50
CA LEU A 109 13.70 2.79 6.39
C LEU A 109 13.08 2.98 7.77
N CYS A 110 13.71 2.38 8.77
CA CYS A 110 13.22 2.33 10.13
C CYS A 110 14.27 2.84 11.11
N TYR A 111 13.84 3.19 12.32
CA TYR A 111 14.73 3.50 13.44
C TYR A 111 14.13 2.98 14.74
N PHE A 112 14.99 2.71 15.72
CA PHE A 112 14.52 2.33 17.05
C PHE A 112 14.15 3.55 17.89
N GLU A 113 12.98 3.48 18.52
CA GLU A 113 12.58 4.35 19.63
C GLU A 113 12.28 3.50 20.87
N GLY A 114 13.26 3.41 21.76
CA GLY A 114 13.25 2.44 22.85
C GLY A 114 13.41 1.03 22.29
N GLU A 115 12.45 0.15 22.56
CA GLU A 115 12.39 -1.23 22.06
C GLU A 115 11.57 -1.36 20.76
N ASN A 116 10.99 -0.26 20.27
CA ASN A 116 10.11 -0.30 19.10
C ASN A 116 10.85 0.10 17.83
N LEU A 117 10.76 -0.71 16.78
CA LEU A 117 11.20 -0.35 15.44
C LEU A 117 10.09 0.46 14.74
N LEU A 118 10.38 1.72 14.39
CA LEU A 118 9.41 2.63 13.79
C LEU A 118 9.82 2.97 12.34
N PRO A 119 8.89 2.86 11.37
CA PRO A 119 9.17 3.27 9.99
C PRO A 119 9.23 4.80 9.88
N VAL A 120 10.06 5.28 8.95
CA VAL A 120 10.09 6.67 8.52
C VAL A 120 9.03 6.87 7.43
N GLU A 121 8.14 7.84 7.61
CA GLU A 121 7.13 8.16 6.59
C GLU A 121 7.77 8.67 5.29
N LEU A 122 7.28 8.21 4.13
CA LEU A 122 7.87 8.53 2.81
C LEU A 122 7.97 10.03 2.51
N ASN A 123 7.01 10.80 3.02
CA ASN A 123 6.88 12.25 2.82
C ASN A 123 7.55 13.09 3.92
N ASP A 124 8.17 12.46 4.93
CA ASP A 124 8.84 13.15 6.01
C ASP A 124 10.15 13.82 5.52
N ASP A 125 10.50 14.98 6.08
CA ASP A 125 11.78 15.63 5.80
C ASP A 125 12.98 14.75 6.18
N LEU A 126 12.82 13.90 7.20
CA LEU A 126 13.80 12.90 7.60
C LEU A 126 14.08 11.92 6.47
N MET A 127 13.05 11.45 5.76
CA MET A 127 13.21 10.54 4.62
C MET A 127 14.08 11.18 3.53
N ASN A 128 13.90 12.47 3.26
CA ASN A 128 14.71 13.22 2.29
C ASN A 128 16.19 13.35 2.70
N ASP A 129 16.47 13.30 4.01
CA ASP A 129 17.82 13.38 4.55
C ASP A 129 18.53 12.02 4.55
N ILE A 130 17.83 10.93 4.87
CA ILE A 130 18.44 9.59 5.02
C ILE A 130 18.43 8.75 3.74
N PHE A 131 17.44 8.94 2.86
CA PHE A 131 17.31 8.11 1.66
C PHE A 131 18.56 8.13 0.77
N PRO A 132 19.17 9.30 0.45
CA PRO A 132 20.38 9.30 -0.38
C PRO A 132 21.55 8.57 0.28
N ILE A 133 21.58 8.48 1.61
CA ILE A 133 22.62 7.74 2.33
C ILE A 133 22.39 6.24 2.16
N ALA A 134 21.16 5.78 2.42
CA ALA A 134 20.77 4.39 2.21
C ALA A 134 20.98 3.94 0.75
N GLU A 135 20.58 4.77 -0.21
CA GLU A 135 20.75 4.51 -1.65
C GLU A 135 22.23 4.30 -2.02
N ASN A 136 23.13 5.16 -1.55
CA ASN A 136 24.57 5.00 -1.80
C ASN A 136 25.13 3.73 -1.16
N ILE A 137 24.71 3.39 0.07
CA ILE A 137 25.21 2.17 0.73
C ILE A 137 24.70 0.93 0.00
N VAL A 138 23.45 0.91 -0.46
CA VAL A 138 22.92 -0.18 -1.28
C VAL A 138 23.74 -0.34 -2.58
N GLU A 139 24.06 0.77 -3.24
CA GLU A 139 24.89 0.74 -4.46
C GLU A 139 26.33 0.26 -4.18
N GLU A 140 26.89 0.59 -3.01
CA GLU A 140 28.25 0.19 -2.61
C GLU A 140 28.34 -1.27 -2.15
N GLU A 141 27.36 -1.76 -1.39
CA GLU A 141 27.38 -3.12 -0.80
C GLU A 141 26.92 -4.21 -1.79
N PHE A 142 26.00 -3.89 -2.71
CA PHE A 142 25.39 -4.87 -3.62
C PHE A 142 25.81 -4.71 -5.10
N GLU A 143 26.96 -4.07 -5.37
CA GLU A 143 27.67 -4.00 -6.67
C GLU A 143 26.80 -3.98 -7.97
N GLU A 144 25.82 -3.07 -8.06
CA GLU A 144 24.86 -2.90 -9.19
C GLU A 144 23.73 -3.97 -9.32
N GLU A 145 23.66 -4.97 -8.44
CA GLU A 145 22.61 -5.99 -8.46
C GLU A 145 21.28 -5.46 -7.92
N LEU A 146 21.36 -4.55 -6.95
CA LEU A 146 20.21 -3.95 -6.30
C LEU A 146 20.18 -2.43 -6.48
N THR A 147 18.98 -1.90 -6.67
CA THR A 147 18.74 -0.45 -6.72
C THR A 147 17.60 -0.09 -5.79
N LEU A 148 17.88 0.78 -4.81
CA LEU A 148 16.86 1.33 -3.94
C LEU A 148 16.10 2.47 -4.63
N GLN A 149 14.78 2.37 -4.74
CA GLN A 149 13.94 3.32 -5.44
C GLN A 149 12.82 3.86 -4.55
N ARG A 150 12.48 5.14 -4.76
CA ARG A 150 11.24 5.75 -4.25
C ARG A 150 10.12 5.50 -5.26
N THR A 151 9.38 4.44 -5.05
CA THR A 151 8.20 4.12 -5.83
C THR A 151 6.95 4.67 -5.15
N PRO A 152 5.80 4.75 -5.86
CA PRO A 152 4.55 5.11 -5.21
C PRO A 152 4.22 4.24 -4.00
N GLN A 153 3.88 4.89 -2.89
CA GLN A 153 3.35 4.26 -1.65
C GLN A 153 4.32 3.35 -0.88
N THR A 154 5.52 3.04 -1.36
CA THR A 154 6.55 2.28 -0.63
C THR A 154 7.96 2.62 -1.13
N LEU A 155 9.01 2.23 -0.40
CA LEU A 155 10.32 2.08 -1.04
C LEU A 155 10.37 0.70 -1.69
N THR A 156 11.15 0.59 -2.77
CA THR A 156 11.32 -0.66 -3.50
C THR A 156 12.80 -0.92 -3.72
N LEU A 157 13.24 -2.13 -3.40
CA LEU A 157 14.56 -2.63 -3.74
C LEU A 157 14.43 -3.48 -4.99
N VAL A 158 14.86 -2.92 -6.12
CA VAL A 158 14.75 -3.54 -7.45
C VAL A 158 15.99 -4.37 -7.72
N GLY A 159 15.80 -5.61 -8.16
CA GLY A 159 16.89 -6.55 -8.45
C GLY A 159 16.63 -7.92 -7.84
N GLU A 160 17.64 -8.80 -7.88
CA GLU A 160 17.59 -10.12 -7.26
C GLU A 160 18.41 -10.06 -5.97
N LEU A 161 17.74 -10.13 -4.81
CA LEU A 161 18.41 -10.40 -3.54
C LEU A 161 18.86 -11.86 -3.57
N GLU A 162 20.14 -12.13 -3.32
CA GLU A 162 20.58 -13.47 -3.00
C GLU A 162 19.93 -13.84 -1.64
N ASP A 163 19.14 -14.91 -1.62
CA ASP A 163 18.67 -15.46 -0.35
C ASP A 163 19.92 -16.06 0.34
N ASP A 164 20.42 -15.38 1.37
CA ASP A 164 21.47 -15.89 2.25
C ASP A 164 20.89 -17.06 3.09
N ASP A 165 20.56 -18.17 2.42
CA ASP A 165 20.29 -19.49 3.01
C ASP A 165 21.58 -20.09 3.63
N GLU A 166 22.67 -19.33 3.76
CA GLU A 166 23.81 -19.71 4.57
C GLU A 166 23.43 -19.50 6.03
N GLU A 167 22.96 -20.60 6.66
CA GLU A 167 22.79 -20.76 8.10
C GLU A 167 23.70 -19.79 8.87
N LEU A 168 23.11 -18.69 9.37
CA LEU A 168 23.71 -17.97 10.49
C LEU A 168 23.81 -19.03 11.59
N ASP A 169 25.02 -19.58 11.78
CA ASP A 169 25.36 -20.39 12.93
C ASP A 169 25.00 -19.51 14.13
N ASP A 170 23.82 -19.75 14.71
CA ASP A 170 23.34 -19.24 16.00
C ASP A 170 24.32 -19.73 17.08
N ASP A 171 25.49 -19.08 17.14
CA ASP A 171 26.47 -19.18 18.21
C ASP A 171 26.14 -18.17 19.34
N ASP A 172 24.86 -17.81 19.49
CA ASP A 172 24.34 -17.16 20.69
C ASP A 172 23.71 -18.21 21.63
N ASP A 173 24.59 -18.79 22.45
CA ASP A 173 24.24 -19.51 23.67
C ASP A 173 23.45 -18.57 24.63
N ASP A 174 22.34 -19.10 25.15
CA ASP A 174 21.53 -18.67 26.31
C ASP A 174 20.54 -17.48 26.13
N ASP A 175 19.28 -17.78 25.78
CA ASP A 175 18.18 -17.78 26.78
C ASP A 175 16.87 -18.39 26.19
N ASP A 176 16.20 -19.21 26.99
CA ASP A 176 14.88 -19.81 26.72
C ASP A 176 13.82 -18.72 26.37
N ASP A 177 13.36 -18.66 25.11
CA ASP A 177 12.00 -18.20 24.79
C ASP A 177 11.33 -19.10 23.73
N ASP A 178 10.36 -19.88 24.18
CA ASP A 178 9.46 -20.73 23.40
C ASP A 178 8.35 -19.89 22.76
N GLY A 179 8.76 -19.03 21.82
CA GLY A 179 7.87 -18.18 21.04
C GLY A 179 8.53 -17.85 19.72
N SER A 180 8.41 -18.74 18.72
CA SER A 180 8.74 -18.39 17.34
C SER A 180 7.71 -17.36 16.85
N ASP A 181 7.87 -16.11 17.25
CA ASP A 181 7.21 -14.98 16.64
C ASP A 181 7.77 -14.91 15.21
N GLU A 182 6.95 -15.23 14.21
CA GLU A 182 7.29 -15.06 12.80
C GLU A 182 7.72 -13.60 12.61
N GLU A 183 8.99 -13.36 12.26
CA GLU A 183 9.49 -12.00 12.01
C GLU A 183 8.66 -11.34 10.90
N GLU A 184 8.15 -10.12 11.13
CA GLU A 184 7.33 -9.39 10.14
C GLU A 184 8.21 -8.68 9.09
N VAL A 185 9.47 -8.45 9.42
CA VAL A 185 10.45 -7.75 8.59
C VAL A 185 11.83 -8.40 8.72
N GLU A 186 12.60 -8.34 7.66
CA GLU A 186 13.99 -8.79 7.60
C GLU A 186 14.92 -7.58 7.53
N VAL A 187 15.91 -7.47 8.42
CA VAL A 187 16.88 -6.35 8.40
C VAL A 187 17.95 -6.62 7.34
N LEU A 188 18.00 -5.78 6.31
CA LEU A 188 18.96 -5.92 5.21
C LEU A 188 20.29 -5.22 5.50
N MET A 189 20.21 -4.05 6.15
CA MET A 189 21.40 -3.28 6.53
C MET A 189 21.10 -2.25 7.61
N THR A 190 22.13 -1.88 8.34
CA THR A 190 22.09 -0.86 9.39
C THR A 190 23.12 0.23 9.11
N PHE A 191 22.75 1.49 9.33
CA PHE A 191 23.67 2.61 9.14
C PHE A 191 23.41 3.76 10.12
N ASP A 192 24.47 4.48 10.44
CA ASP A 192 24.42 5.67 11.30
C ASP A 192 24.33 6.96 10.48
N HIS A 193 23.40 7.85 10.85
CA HIS A 193 23.36 9.21 10.34
C HIS A 193 23.02 10.20 11.44
N ARG A 194 23.88 11.22 11.60
CA ARG A 194 23.72 12.30 12.62
C ARG A 194 23.55 11.79 14.07
N GLY A 195 24.18 10.66 14.38
CA GLY A 195 24.15 10.06 15.73
C GLY A 195 22.84 9.32 16.03
N LYS A 196 22.09 8.94 14.99
CA LYS A 196 20.94 8.05 15.07
C LYS A 196 21.16 6.90 14.10
N GLU A 197 20.86 5.70 14.57
CA GLU A 197 20.93 4.47 13.79
C GLU A 197 19.62 4.27 13.01
N PHE A 198 19.76 3.83 11.76
CA PHE A 198 18.68 3.53 10.84
C PHE A 198 18.88 2.13 10.27
N ASN A 199 17.77 1.46 9.99
CA ASN A 199 17.73 0.12 9.43
C ASN A 199 16.95 0.15 8.12
N LEU A 200 17.51 -0.43 7.05
CA LEU A 200 16.75 -0.78 5.85
C LEU A 200 16.20 -2.18 6.06
N VAL A 201 14.89 -2.33 6.01
CA VAL A 201 14.22 -3.62 6.24
C VAL A 201 13.39 -4.02 5.03
N ARG A 202 13.38 -5.30 4.70
CA ARG A 202 12.45 -5.91 3.75
C ARG A 202 11.16 -6.29 4.48
N LEU A 203 10.03 -5.92 3.88
CA LEU A 203 8.72 -6.30 4.38
C LEU A 203 8.43 -7.74 3.93
N LEU A 204 8.26 -8.66 4.89
CA LEU A 204 7.97 -10.05 4.60
C LEU A 204 6.50 -10.26 4.24
N ASP A 205 5.63 -9.42 4.80
CA ASP A 205 4.23 -9.34 4.42
C ASP A 205 4.04 -8.60 3.06
N PRO A 206 3.28 -9.18 2.11
CA PRO A 206 3.03 -8.53 0.82
C PRO A 206 2.31 -7.19 0.96
N VAL A 207 2.87 -6.15 0.35
CA VAL A 207 2.21 -4.84 0.21
C VAL A 207 1.16 -4.91 -0.91
N LEU A 208 -0.06 -4.45 -0.63
CA LEU A 208 -1.15 -4.44 -1.59
C LEU A 208 -1.43 -3.02 -2.09
N LEU A 209 -1.35 -2.83 -3.40
CA LEU A 209 -1.68 -1.56 -4.04
C LEU A 209 -3.01 -1.67 -4.78
N VAL A 210 -3.81 -0.61 -4.70
CA VAL A 210 -5.13 -0.56 -5.35
C VAL A 210 -5.12 0.48 -6.45
N GLY A 211 -5.45 0.06 -7.66
CA GLY A 211 -5.50 0.93 -8.82
C GLY A 211 -6.76 0.70 -9.66
N LYS A 212 -7.27 1.76 -10.27
CA LYS A 212 -8.39 1.68 -11.22
C LYS A 212 -7.87 1.77 -12.66
N PRO A 213 -8.54 1.15 -13.66
CA PRO A 213 -8.16 1.30 -15.05
C PRO A 213 -8.04 2.77 -15.47
N ASP A 214 -6.96 3.09 -16.18
CA ASP A 214 -6.83 4.41 -16.78
C ASP A 214 -7.84 4.55 -17.94
N PRO A 215 -8.62 5.64 -18.01
CA PRO A 215 -9.64 5.82 -19.05
C PRO A 215 -9.08 6.00 -20.46
N GLU A 216 -7.82 6.39 -20.58
CA GLU A 216 -7.13 6.58 -21.87
C GLU A 216 -6.23 5.38 -22.21
N ARG A 217 -5.74 4.67 -21.19
CA ARG A 217 -4.79 3.55 -21.31
C ARG A 217 -5.23 2.33 -20.49
N ALA A 218 -5.99 1.43 -21.12
CA ALA A 218 -6.53 0.25 -20.43
C ALA A 218 -5.46 -0.70 -19.85
N ASP A 219 -4.22 -0.62 -20.34
CA ASP A 219 -3.04 -1.35 -19.87
C ASP A 219 -2.45 -0.81 -18.56
N LEU A 220 -2.90 0.37 -18.10
CA LEU A 220 -2.42 0.99 -16.87
C LEU A 220 -3.45 0.97 -15.75
N ARG A 221 -2.96 1.06 -14.52
CA ARG A 221 -3.77 1.33 -13.35
C ARG A 221 -3.38 2.67 -12.76
N VAL A 222 -4.34 3.48 -12.39
CA VAL A 222 -4.14 4.74 -11.69
C VAL A 222 -4.38 4.47 -10.22
N LEU A 223 -3.38 4.76 -9.38
CA LEU A 223 -3.49 4.65 -7.93
C LEU A 223 -4.63 5.53 -7.40
N LEU A 224 -5.27 5.06 -6.34
CA LEU A 224 -6.37 5.80 -5.72
C LEU A 224 -5.86 7.08 -5.08
N THR A 225 -6.61 8.16 -5.27
CA THR A 225 -6.39 9.38 -4.48
C THR A 225 -6.80 9.12 -3.02
N PRO A 226 -6.29 9.89 -2.03
CA PRO A 226 -6.68 9.71 -0.62
C PRO A 226 -8.19 9.67 -0.39
N LYS A 227 -8.95 10.55 -1.08
CA LYS A 227 -10.41 10.62 -1.02
C LYS A 227 -11.13 9.41 -1.62
N GLU A 228 -10.50 8.74 -2.57
CA GLU A 228 -11.01 7.49 -3.13
C GLU A 228 -10.69 6.33 -2.19
N SER A 229 -9.46 6.27 -1.67
CA SER A 229 -9.03 5.28 -0.69
C SER A 229 -9.94 5.26 0.54
N GLU A 230 -10.28 6.42 1.12
CA GLU A 230 -11.21 6.54 2.27
C GLU A 230 -12.57 5.87 2.03
N LYS A 231 -13.02 5.78 0.78
CA LYS A 231 -14.30 5.16 0.42
C LYS A 231 -14.15 3.69 0.09
N ILE A 232 -13.06 3.33 -0.59
CA ILE A 232 -12.87 2.04 -1.21
C ILE A 232 -12.24 1.04 -0.24
N MET A 233 -11.25 1.45 0.56
CA MET A 233 -10.55 0.56 1.50
C MET A 233 -11.49 -0.15 2.49
N PRO A 234 -12.46 0.52 3.15
CA PRO A 234 -13.37 -0.17 4.07
C PRO A 234 -14.26 -1.22 3.38
N ILE A 235 -14.52 -1.05 2.08
CA ILE A 235 -15.29 -2.00 1.28
C ILE A 235 -14.42 -3.20 0.92
N LEU A 236 -13.16 -2.98 0.54
CA LEU A 236 -12.19 -4.05 0.28
C LEU A 236 -12.00 -4.89 1.54
N GLU A 237 -11.63 -4.28 2.66
CA GLU A 237 -11.43 -4.95 3.95
C GLU A 237 -12.58 -5.90 4.29
N LYS A 238 -13.80 -5.38 4.22
CA LYS A 238 -15.00 -6.17 4.50
C LYS A 238 -15.19 -7.32 3.51
N THR A 239 -14.90 -7.10 2.23
CA THR A 239 -15.06 -8.10 1.17
C THR A 239 -14.04 -9.22 1.33
N PHE A 240 -12.79 -8.90 1.67
CA PHE A 240 -11.74 -9.88 1.95
C PHE A 240 -12.07 -10.75 3.17
N LEU A 241 -12.52 -10.13 4.27
CA LEU A 241 -12.94 -10.87 5.46
C LEU A 241 -14.07 -11.87 5.15
N THR A 242 -15.04 -11.45 4.33
CA THR A 242 -16.15 -12.33 3.93
C THR A 242 -15.69 -13.47 3.02
N TYR A 243 -14.74 -13.22 2.12
CA TYR A 243 -14.19 -14.25 1.22
C TYR A 243 -13.41 -15.33 1.98
N HIS A 244 -12.69 -14.96 3.03
CA HIS A 244 -11.95 -15.92 3.86
C HIS A 244 -12.87 -16.85 4.66
N ASP A 245 -14.02 -16.35 5.14
CA ASP A 245 -15.01 -17.16 5.87
C ASP A 245 -15.67 -18.24 5.00
N ASP A 246 -15.77 -18.01 3.68
CA ASP A 246 -16.41 -18.94 2.75
C ASP A 246 -15.46 -20.05 2.23
N VAL A 247 -14.14 -19.90 2.43
CA VAL A 247 -13.10 -20.82 1.92
C VAL A 247 -12.60 -21.81 2.97
N LEU A 248 -12.98 -21.65 4.25
CA LEU A 248 -12.67 -22.62 5.31
C LEU A 248 -13.90 -23.48 5.67
N PRO A 249 -13.89 -24.80 5.40
CA PRO A 249 -14.90 -25.73 5.90
C PRO A 249 -14.77 -26.03 7.40
#